data_AF-A0A1J0R7H7-F1
#
_entry.id   AF-A0A1J0R7H7-F1
#
_cell.length_a   1.000
_cell.length_b   1.000
_cell.length_c   1.000
_cell.angle_alpha   90.00
_cell.angle_beta   90.00
_cell.angle_gamma   90.00
#
_symmetry.space_group_name_H-M   'P 1'
#
loop_
_entity.id
_entity.type
_entity.pdbx_description
1 polymer ?
#
loop_
_entity_poly.entity_id
_entity_poly.type
_entity_poly.pdbx_seq_one_letter_code
_entity_poly.pdbx_strand_id
1 'polypeptide(L)'
;MRYISLLIFALTFQPSASALHSYGKQIKKPCDSKYYLDNMAETANQNVKQALTSTRAALLQAAKQALVGSAANDAKHRLAADIAVASTINNAANTLDRIITNWKQLQAGLAAINQLAATNALVAEVEQTTMRHVDAKTTISAPGPATIATEATIKPADNGYCMKAPGQEYKTEAADENTETAKTIKTFVLIAATKATGGIAANFNQVCGLAGQQAITTSTECTSTYTAVDFKGGKILQPAEVTITKKNKADGEAYEAAISPDSAPSAATLTKLTTDIAGLETALKKIPKRWSMTLTQH
;
A
#
# COMPACT_ATOMS: atom_id res chain seq x y z
N MET A 1 44.97 -31.82 -23.81
CA MET A 1 44.88 -30.53 -23.10
C MET A 1 43.40 -30.20 -22.93
N ARG A 2 42.89 -30.15 -21.69
CA ARG A 2 41.52 -29.73 -21.41
C ARG A 2 41.55 -28.23 -21.09
N TYR A 3 40.96 -27.42 -21.94
CA TYR A 3 40.85 -25.97 -21.74
C TYR A 3 39.95 -25.71 -20.51
N ILE A 4 40.52 -25.13 -19.45
CA ILE A 4 39.75 -24.61 -18.32
C ILE A 4 39.44 -23.16 -18.65
N SER A 5 38.24 -22.90 -19.20
CA SER A 5 37.78 -21.55 -19.49
C SER A 5 37.70 -20.72 -18.19
N LEU A 6 38.38 -19.58 -18.19
CA LEU A 6 38.34 -18.57 -17.12
C LEU A 6 37.02 -17.81 -17.17
N LEU A 7 36.08 -18.22 -16.32
CA LEU A 7 34.78 -17.58 -16.13
C LEU A 7 34.95 -16.20 -15.46
N ILE A 8 35.01 -15.12 -16.24
CA ILE A 8 35.07 -13.73 -15.73
C ILE A 8 33.66 -13.19 -15.53
N PHE A 9 33.23 -13.09 -14.26
CA PHE A 9 31.92 -12.58 -13.89
C PHE A 9 31.83 -11.05 -14.09
N ALA A 10 31.20 -10.61 -15.18
CA ALA A 10 30.83 -9.21 -15.35
C ALA A 10 29.48 -8.92 -14.67
N LEU A 11 29.51 -7.93 -13.78
CA LEU A 11 28.46 -7.59 -12.84
C LEU A 11 27.51 -6.54 -13.42
N THR A 12 26.30 -6.95 -13.83
CA THR A 12 25.23 -6.00 -14.17
C THR A 12 24.39 -5.71 -12.93
N PHE A 13 24.49 -4.49 -12.42
CA PHE A 13 23.68 -4.00 -11.30
C PHE A 13 22.27 -3.72 -11.81
N GLN A 14 21.33 -4.65 -11.64
CA GLN A 14 19.92 -4.35 -11.82
C GLN A 14 19.36 -3.81 -10.49
N PRO A 15 18.96 -2.52 -10.42
CA PRO A 15 18.41 -1.97 -9.19
C PRO A 15 17.10 -2.66 -8.83
N SER A 16 16.94 -3.01 -7.55
CA SER A 16 15.78 -3.75 -7.04
C SER A 16 14.49 -2.94 -6.99
N ALA A 17 14.59 -1.60 -6.93
CA ALA A 17 13.48 -0.70 -6.60
C ALA A 17 12.50 -0.40 -7.75
N SER A 18 12.89 -0.59 -9.02
CA SER A 18 12.10 -0.11 -10.18
C SER A 18 10.76 -0.81 -10.39
N ALA A 19 10.53 -1.99 -9.80
CA ALA A 19 9.27 -2.72 -9.92
C ALA A 19 8.32 -2.50 -8.73
N LEU A 20 8.72 -1.77 -7.68
CA LEU A 20 7.98 -1.72 -6.42
C LEU A 20 6.57 -1.11 -6.58
N HIS A 21 6.41 -0.17 -7.50
CA HIS A 21 5.12 0.47 -7.79
C HIS A 21 4.35 -0.18 -8.96
N SER A 22 4.82 -1.30 -9.50
CA SER A 22 4.17 -2.00 -10.60
C SER A 22 3.01 -2.85 -10.08
N TYR A 23 1.78 -2.49 -10.46
CA TYR A 23 0.56 -3.24 -10.09
C TYR A 23 -0.32 -3.57 -11.31
N GLY A 24 -0.25 -2.76 -12.38
CA GLY A 24 -0.94 -3.03 -13.65
C GLY A 24 -2.47 -2.97 -13.59
N LYS A 25 -3.04 -2.59 -12.45
CA LYS A 25 -4.49 -2.49 -12.21
C LYS A 25 -4.84 -1.11 -11.64
N GLN A 26 -6.05 -0.64 -11.93
CA GLN A 26 -6.52 0.66 -11.45
C GLN A 26 -6.78 0.66 -9.95
N ILE A 27 -6.39 1.74 -9.29
CA ILE A 27 -6.67 1.99 -7.87
C ILE A 27 -7.78 3.04 -7.79
N LYS A 28 -9.03 2.60 -7.61
CA LYS A 28 -10.22 3.47 -7.58
C LYS A 28 -10.98 3.42 -6.26
N LYS A 29 -10.77 2.37 -5.47
CA LYS A 29 -11.43 2.16 -4.18
C LYS A 29 -10.42 1.82 -3.09
N PRO A 30 -10.77 1.99 -1.80
CA PRO A 30 -9.88 1.63 -0.70
C PRO A 30 -9.38 0.18 -0.78
N CYS A 31 -10.24 -0.77 -1.15
CA CYS A 31 -9.81 -2.15 -1.34
C CYS A 31 -8.79 -2.33 -2.48
N ASP A 32 -8.88 -1.56 -3.57
CA ASP A 32 -7.85 -1.61 -4.63
C ASP A 32 -6.50 -1.13 -4.09
N SER A 33 -6.51 -0.07 -3.25
CA SER A 33 -5.29 0.46 -2.62
C SER A 33 -4.66 -0.56 -1.66
N LYS A 34 -5.48 -1.28 -0.87
CA LYS A 34 -5.01 -2.39 -0.04
C LYS A 34 -4.23 -3.41 -0.89
N TYR A 35 -4.81 -3.91 -1.96
CA TYR A 35 -4.17 -4.93 -2.80
C TYR A 35 -2.94 -4.42 -3.56
N TYR A 36 -2.94 -3.14 -3.95
CA TYR A 36 -1.76 -2.47 -4.47
C TYR A 36 -0.60 -2.49 -3.46
N LEU A 37 -0.89 -2.15 -2.20
CA LEU A 37 0.09 -2.12 -1.12
C LEU A 37 0.55 -3.53 -0.74
N ASP A 38 -0.33 -4.52 -0.73
CA ASP A 38 0.06 -5.92 -0.50
C ASP A 38 1.03 -6.41 -1.60
N ASN A 39 0.76 -6.09 -2.87
CA ASN A 39 1.66 -6.39 -3.98
C ASN A 39 3.02 -5.67 -3.84
N MET A 40 3.01 -4.44 -3.32
CA MET A 40 4.22 -3.69 -3.01
C MET A 40 5.05 -4.40 -1.93
N ALA A 41 4.43 -4.83 -0.83
CA ALA A 41 5.08 -5.57 0.24
C ALA A 41 5.66 -6.91 -0.27
N GLU A 42 4.88 -7.66 -1.05
CA GLU A 42 5.32 -8.93 -1.63
C GLU A 42 6.52 -8.72 -2.56
N THR A 43 6.46 -7.71 -3.44
CA THR A 43 7.57 -7.38 -4.34
C THR A 43 8.83 -7.00 -3.57
N ALA A 44 8.71 -6.21 -2.49
CA ALA A 44 9.83 -5.88 -1.61
C ALA A 44 10.44 -7.13 -0.96
N ASN A 45 9.61 -8.01 -0.41
CA ASN A 45 10.06 -9.27 0.19
C ASN A 45 10.76 -10.18 -0.83
N GLN A 46 10.21 -10.32 -2.04
CA GLN A 46 10.81 -11.10 -3.12
C GLN A 46 12.17 -10.55 -3.55
N ASN A 47 12.33 -9.22 -3.60
CA ASN A 47 13.62 -8.60 -3.91
C ASN A 47 14.69 -8.96 -2.87
N VAL A 48 14.38 -8.85 -1.58
CA VAL A 48 15.31 -9.23 -0.50
C VAL A 48 15.62 -10.72 -0.53
N LYS A 49 14.59 -11.56 -0.71
CA LYS A 49 14.75 -13.02 -0.84
C LYS A 49 15.62 -13.41 -2.03
N GLN A 50 15.46 -12.75 -3.17
CA GLN A 50 16.25 -12.99 -4.36
C GLN A 50 17.72 -12.59 -4.13
N ALA A 51 17.98 -11.45 -3.49
CA ALA A 51 19.33 -11.02 -3.14
C ALA A 51 20.03 -12.02 -2.20
N LEU A 52 19.32 -12.51 -1.17
CA LEU A 52 19.84 -13.54 -0.25
C LEU A 52 20.11 -14.86 -0.96
N THR A 53 19.20 -15.30 -1.82
CA THR A 53 19.34 -16.54 -2.61
C THR A 53 20.52 -16.45 -3.57
N SER A 54 20.67 -15.31 -4.25
CA SER A 54 21.78 -15.05 -5.17
C SER A 54 23.13 -15.01 -4.43
N THR A 55 23.16 -14.39 -3.25
CA THR A 55 24.34 -14.36 -2.37
C THR A 55 24.73 -15.76 -1.90
N ARG A 56 23.75 -16.58 -1.48
CA ARG A 56 24.00 -17.98 -1.10
C ARG A 56 24.57 -18.79 -2.26
N ALA A 57 24.02 -18.63 -3.47
CA ALA A 57 24.51 -19.31 -4.66
C ALA A 57 25.95 -18.89 -5.00
N ALA A 58 26.27 -17.60 -4.89
CA ALA A 58 27.62 -17.08 -5.12
C ALA A 58 28.64 -17.67 -4.12
N LEU A 59 28.30 -17.75 -2.83
CA LEU A 59 29.16 -18.35 -1.81
C LEU A 59 29.39 -19.86 -2.05
N LEU A 60 28.35 -20.59 -2.44
CA LEU A 60 28.49 -22.01 -2.80
C LEU A 60 29.39 -22.20 -4.01
N GLN A 61 29.29 -21.31 -5.00
CA GLN A 61 30.15 -21.34 -6.18
C GLN A 61 31.61 -21.00 -5.82
N ALA A 62 31.83 -20.00 -4.98
CA ALA A 62 33.17 -19.66 -4.48
C ALA A 62 33.81 -20.85 -3.74
N ALA A 63 33.05 -21.56 -2.90
CA ALA A 63 33.54 -22.76 -2.23
C ALA A 63 33.95 -23.86 -3.22
N LYS A 64 33.16 -24.10 -4.27
CA LYS A 64 33.50 -25.06 -5.34
C LYS A 64 34.76 -24.63 -6.10
N GLN A 65 34.90 -23.35 -6.42
CA GLN A 65 36.06 -22.80 -7.11
C GLN A 65 37.33 -22.91 -6.26
N ALA A 66 37.25 -22.66 -4.95
CA ALA A 66 38.36 -22.84 -4.03
C ALA A 66 38.87 -24.29 -4.03
N LEU A 67 37.95 -25.26 -4.03
CA LEU A 67 38.29 -26.69 -4.11
C LEU A 67 39.03 -27.02 -5.42
N VAL A 68 38.50 -26.58 -6.56
CA VAL A 68 39.12 -26.83 -7.88
C VAL A 68 40.46 -26.11 -8.02
N GLY A 69 40.55 -24.85 -7.56
CA GLY A 69 41.79 -24.06 -7.58
C GLY A 69 42.89 -24.69 -6.73
N SER A 70 42.54 -25.24 -5.57
CA SER A 70 43.48 -25.96 -4.70
C SER A 70 44.08 -27.21 -5.36
N ALA A 71 43.37 -27.81 -6.31
CA ALA A 71 43.81 -28.97 -7.07
C ALA A 71 44.57 -28.61 -8.38
N ALA A 72 44.75 -27.31 -8.68
CA ALA A 72 45.47 -26.89 -9.87
C ALA A 72 46.99 -27.06 -9.70
N ASN A 73 47.62 -27.74 -10.66
CA ASN A 73 49.06 -27.97 -10.67
C ASN A 73 49.89 -26.77 -11.15
N ASP A 74 49.24 -25.80 -11.80
CA ASP A 74 49.89 -24.57 -12.28
C ASP A 74 49.64 -23.40 -11.31
N ALA A 75 50.72 -22.72 -10.94
CA ALA A 75 50.69 -21.62 -9.98
C ALA A 75 49.88 -20.42 -10.49
N LYS A 76 49.88 -20.15 -11.82
CA LYS A 76 49.09 -19.04 -12.39
C LYS A 76 47.60 -19.33 -12.33
N HIS A 77 47.19 -20.55 -12.67
CA HIS A 77 45.80 -20.98 -12.54
C HIS A 77 45.30 -20.99 -11.10
N ARG A 78 46.14 -21.39 -10.14
CA ARG A 78 45.80 -21.32 -8.71
C ARG A 78 45.60 -19.88 -8.24
N LEU A 79 46.52 -18.98 -8.57
CA LEU A 79 46.40 -17.55 -8.23
C LEU A 79 45.14 -16.91 -8.83
N ALA A 80 44.82 -17.21 -10.10
CA ALA A 80 43.62 -16.69 -10.74
C ALA A 80 42.33 -17.20 -10.07
N ALA A 81 42.30 -18.48 -9.67
CA ALA A 81 41.18 -19.05 -8.92
C ALA A 81 41.02 -18.38 -7.54
N ASP A 82 42.12 -18.17 -6.82
CA ASP A 82 42.10 -17.52 -5.50
C ASP A 82 41.58 -16.07 -5.59
N ILE A 83 41.98 -15.32 -6.61
CA ILE A 83 41.48 -13.96 -6.86
C ILE A 83 39.97 -13.97 -7.15
N ALA A 84 39.49 -14.92 -7.98
CA ALA A 84 38.07 -15.04 -8.30
C ALA A 84 37.22 -15.42 -7.07
N VAL A 85 37.73 -16.33 -6.24
CA VAL A 85 37.10 -16.73 -4.97
C VAL A 85 37.02 -15.54 -4.01
N ALA A 86 38.14 -14.84 -3.79
CA ALA A 86 38.19 -13.68 -2.90
C ALA A 86 37.24 -12.56 -3.36
N SER A 87 37.19 -12.29 -4.66
CA SER A 87 36.24 -11.32 -5.25
C SER A 87 34.79 -11.73 -4.98
N THR A 88 34.44 -13.00 -5.18
CA THR A 88 33.09 -13.52 -4.94
C THR A 88 32.70 -13.45 -3.47
N ILE A 89 33.61 -13.80 -2.56
CA ILE A 89 33.38 -13.71 -1.10
C ILE A 89 33.18 -12.26 -0.67
N ASN A 90 34.04 -11.33 -1.11
CA ASN A 90 33.91 -9.91 -0.78
C ASN A 90 32.58 -9.33 -1.29
N ASN A 91 32.17 -9.70 -2.49
CA ASN A 91 30.90 -9.29 -3.09
C ASN A 91 29.68 -9.82 -2.31
N ALA A 92 29.71 -11.08 -1.93
CA ALA A 92 28.69 -11.69 -1.08
C ALA A 92 28.63 -11.04 0.31
N ALA A 93 29.78 -10.82 0.94
CA ALA A 93 29.89 -10.14 2.24
C ALA A 93 29.34 -8.71 2.16
N ASN A 94 29.70 -7.94 1.12
CA ASN A 94 29.18 -6.60 0.89
C ASN A 94 27.65 -6.58 0.73
N THR A 95 27.06 -7.61 0.11
CA THR A 95 25.59 -7.70 -0.02
C THR A 95 24.92 -8.03 1.30
N LEU A 96 25.47 -8.95 2.08
CA LEU A 96 24.97 -9.25 3.43
C LEU A 96 25.09 -8.02 4.33
N ASP A 97 26.22 -7.32 4.29
CA ASP A 97 26.45 -6.09 5.05
C ASP A 97 25.46 -4.99 4.69
N ARG A 98 25.16 -4.81 3.39
CA ARG A 98 24.12 -3.88 2.95
C ARG A 98 22.73 -4.26 3.43
N ILE A 99 22.38 -5.55 3.44
CA ILE A 99 21.09 -6.01 3.98
C ILE A 99 21.03 -5.72 5.48
N ILE A 100 22.08 -6.06 6.24
CA ILE A 100 22.15 -5.83 7.69
C ILE A 100 22.08 -4.34 8.02
N THR A 101 22.89 -3.53 7.35
CA THR A 101 22.97 -2.08 7.55
C THR A 101 21.64 -1.39 7.26
N ASN A 102 20.88 -1.86 6.26
CA ASN A 102 19.60 -1.26 5.89
C ASN A 102 18.39 -2.01 6.47
N TRP A 103 18.59 -3.01 7.34
CA TRP A 103 17.53 -3.87 7.87
C TRP A 103 16.40 -3.09 8.55
N LYS A 104 16.75 -2.09 9.36
CA LYS A 104 15.77 -1.24 10.05
C LYS A 104 14.86 -0.49 9.07
N GLN A 105 15.41 0.01 7.96
CA GLN A 105 14.64 0.71 6.93
C GLN A 105 13.74 -0.26 6.15
N LEU A 106 14.23 -1.47 5.86
CA LEU A 106 13.41 -2.53 5.25
C LEU A 106 12.20 -2.86 6.14
N GLN A 107 12.44 -3.09 7.44
CA GLN A 107 11.40 -3.44 8.40
C GLN A 107 10.39 -2.30 8.60
N ALA A 108 10.87 -1.07 8.80
CA ALA A 108 10.01 0.09 9.00
C ALA A 108 9.12 0.35 7.78
N GLY A 109 9.67 0.31 6.57
CA GLY A 109 8.86 0.52 5.37
C GLY A 109 7.90 -0.62 5.07
N LEU A 110 8.27 -1.89 5.31
CA LEU A 110 7.33 -3.02 5.20
C LEU A 110 6.17 -2.89 6.20
N ALA A 111 6.48 -2.51 7.45
CA ALA A 111 5.46 -2.25 8.46
C ALA A 111 4.54 -1.09 8.04
N ALA A 112 5.11 -0.03 7.45
CA ALA A 112 4.34 1.11 6.96
C ALA A 112 3.42 0.74 5.78
N ILE A 113 3.90 -0.08 4.83
CA ILE A 113 3.06 -0.61 3.74
C ILE A 113 1.88 -1.40 4.33
N ASN A 114 2.15 -2.35 5.23
CA ASN A 114 1.12 -3.18 5.84
C ASN A 114 0.12 -2.37 6.66
N GLN A 115 0.60 -1.36 7.41
CA GLN A 115 -0.26 -0.46 8.18
C GLN A 115 -1.15 0.38 7.26
N LEU A 116 -0.60 0.87 6.15
CA LEU A 116 -1.38 1.63 5.16
C LEU A 116 -2.41 0.72 4.44
N ALA A 117 -2.04 -0.52 4.12
CA ALA A 117 -2.94 -1.51 3.53
C ALA A 117 -4.11 -1.83 4.47
N ALA A 118 -3.81 -2.12 5.74
CA ALA A 118 -4.83 -2.35 6.78
C ALA A 118 -5.73 -1.13 6.98
N THR A 119 -5.15 0.07 6.93
CA THR A 119 -5.93 1.31 7.02
C THR A 119 -6.90 1.45 5.85
N ASN A 120 -6.49 1.16 4.61
CA ASN A 120 -7.40 1.19 3.46
C ASN A 120 -8.49 0.12 3.53
N ALA A 121 -8.17 -1.05 4.08
CA ALA A 121 -9.15 -2.08 4.38
C ALA A 121 -10.20 -1.58 5.39
N LEU A 122 -9.75 -0.88 6.44
CA LEU A 122 -10.63 -0.29 7.44
C LEU A 122 -11.46 0.87 6.87
N VAL A 123 -10.89 1.70 5.99
CA VAL A 123 -11.64 2.76 5.29
C VAL A 123 -12.81 2.15 4.52
N ALA A 124 -12.61 1.01 3.83
CA ALA A 124 -13.66 0.31 3.10
C ALA A 124 -14.81 -0.22 3.98
N GLU A 125 -14.54 -0.57 5.24
CA GLU A 125 -15.57 -0.98 6.19
C GLU A 125 -16.26 0.22 6.83
N VAL A 126 -15.47 1.18 7.31
CA VAL A 126 -15.99 2.34 8.04
C VAL A 126 -16.79 3.28 7.13
N GLU A 127 -16.52 3.33 5.83
CA GLU A 127 -17.35 4.09 4.86
C GLU A 127 -18.79 3.57 4.72
N GLN A 128 -19.08 2.36 5.25
CA GLN A 128 -20.42 1.78 5.29
C GLN A 128 -21.20 2.23 6.53
N THR A 129 -20.57 3.01 7.42
CA THR A 129 -21.22 3.53 8.63
C THR A 129 -22.29 4.54 8.27
N THR A 130 -23.51 4.29 8.74
CA THR A 130 -24.67 5.15 8.52
C THR A 130 -25.31 5.55 9.84
N MET A 131 -26.00 6.69 9.88
CA MET A 131 -26.96 6.95 10.94
C MET A 131 -28.27 6.24 10.61
N ARG A 132 -28.93 5.69 11.65
CA ARG A 132 -30.25 5.10 11.51
C ARG A 132 -31.31 6.18 11.27
N HIS A 133 -32.22 5.92 10.34
CA HIS A 133 -33.42 6.75 10.16
C HIS A 133 -34.30 6.70 11.40
N VAL A 134 -34.89 7.84 11.76
CA VAL A 134 -35.84 7.95 12.87
C VAL A 134 -37.15 8.47 12.32
N ASP A 135 -38.17 7.62 12.35
CA ASP A 135 -39.49 7.94 11.83
C ASP A 135 -40.07 9.22 12.45
N ALA A 136 -40.87 9.92 11.65
CA ALA A 136 -41.56 11.13 12.03
C ALA A 136 -42.28 11.02 13.39
N LYS A 137 -42.02 11.98 14.28
CA LYS A 137 -42.71 12.16 15.57
C LYS A 137 -43.48 13.46 15.58
N THR A 138 -44.74 13.42 16.01
CA THR A 138 -45.58 14.61 16.14
C THR A 138 -45.06 15.54 17.24
N THR A 139 -45.13 16.85 17.01
CA THR A 139 -44.60 17.88 17.93
C THR A 139 -45.65 18.46 18.88
N ILE A 140 -46.92 18.06 18.75
CA ILE A 140 -48.07 18.67 19.44
C ILE A 140 -48.36 18.00 20.81
N SER A 141 -47.70 16.89 21.17
CA SER A 141 -48.12 16.03 22.29
C SER A 141 -47.14 15.84 23.46
N ALA A 142 -46.12 16.70 23.65
CA ALA A 142 -45.28 16.63 24.84
C ALA A 142 -44.80 18.02 25.33
N PRO A 143 -44.70 18.27 26.66
CA PRO A 143 -44.08 19.46 27.21
C PRO A 143 -42.54 19.35 27.04
N GLY A 144 -42.06 19.72 25.85
CA GLY A 144 -40.63 19.73 25.52
C GLY A 144 -40.37 19.47 24.02
N PRO A 145 -39.21 19.87 23.47
CA PRO A 145 -38.85 19.53 22.10
C PRO A 145 -38.80 18.01 21.93
N ALA A 146 -39.43 17.50 20.87
CA ALA A 146 -39.39 16.07 20.55
C ALA A 146 -37.92 15.61 20.44
N THR A 147 -37.48 14.74 21.36
CA THR A 147 -36.12 14.21 21.32
C THR A 147 -36.05 13.13 20.23
N ILE A 148 -35.25 13.40 19.20
CA ILE A 148 -34.90 12.46 18.15
C ILE A 148 -33.54 11.89 18.50
N ALA A 149 -33.54 10.65 19.01
CA ALA A 149 -32.31 9.88 19.21
C ALA A 149 -32.09 8.99 17.99
N THR A 150 -30.89 9.01 17.45
CA THR A 150 -30.43 8.14 16.37
C THR A 150 -29.09 7.52 16.75
N GLU A 151 -28.78 6.38 16.15
CA GLU A 151 -27.57 5.61 16.43
C GLU A 151 -26.80 5.39 15.14
N ALA A 152 -25.47 5.38 15.24
CA ALA A 152 -24.61 4.97 14.14
C ALA A 152 -24.63 3.43 14.04
N THR A 153 -24.82 2.92 12.83
CA THR A 153 -24.75 1.50 12.52
C THR A 153 -23.58 1.26 11.59
N ILE A 154 -22.71 0.32 11.94
CA ILE A 154 -21.66 -0.19 11.05
C ILE A 154 -22.20 -1.48 10.43
N LYS A 155 -22.16 -1.56 9.10
CA LYS A 155 -22.41 -2.83 8.40
C LYS A 155 -21.07 -3.58 8.28
N PRO A 156 -20.85 -4.67 9.04
CA PRO A 156 -19.64 -5.47 8.89
C PRO A 156 -19.59 -6.12 7.51
N ALA A 157 -18.38 -6.37 7.00
CA ALA A 157 -18.21 -7.11 5.75
C ALA A 157 -18.52 -8.60 5.96
N ASP A 158 -19.50 -9.13 5.23
CA ASP A 158 -19.99 -10.51 5.40
C ASP A 158 -18.92 -11.59 5.14
N ASN A 159 -17.90 -11.27 4.31
CA ASN A 159 -16.84 -12.19 3.90
C ASN A 159 -15.44 -11.78 4.41
N GLY A 160 -15.39 -10.81 5.31
CA GLY A 160 -14.15 -10.17 5.77
C GLY A 160 -13.69 -9.00 4.88
N TYR A 161 -12.69 -8.27 5.40
CA TYR A 161 -12.15 -7.06 4.80
C TYR A 161 -11.80 -7.23 3.31
N CYS A 162 -12.43 -6.42 2.46
CA CYS A 162 -12.13 -6.37 1.03
C CYS A 162 -12.31 -7.71 0.27
N MET A 163 -13.24 -8.56 0.71
CA MET A 163 -13.57 -9.83 0.05
C MET A 163 -15.00 -9.82 -0.52
N LYS A 164 -15.17 -10.34 -1.74
CA LYS A 164 -16.48 -10.60 -2.37
C LYS A 164 -17.11 -11.90 -1.86
N ALA A 165 -16.27 -12.91 -1.63
CA ALA A 165 -16.59 -14.24 -1.14
C ALA A 165 -15.30 -14.86 -0.58
N PRO A 166 -15.35 -16.01 0.13
CA PRO A 166 -14.14 -16.70 0.56
C PRO A 166 -13.19 -16.96 -0.62
N GLY A 167 -11.96 -16.46 -0.52
CA GLY A 167 -10.94 -16.56 -1.57
C GLY A 167 -11.15 -15.67 -2.81
N GLN A 168 -12.19 -14.83 -2.84
CA GLN A 168 -12.45 -13.89 -3.94
C GLN A 168 -12.30 -12.44 -3.49
N GLU A 169 -11.28 -11.77 -4.01
CA GLU A 169 -10.93 -10.41 -3.64
C GLU A 169 -11.89 -9.36 -4.25
N TYR A 170 -12.22 -8.34 -3.45
CA TYR A 170 -12.90 -7.13 -3.92
C TYR A 170 -11.88 -6.16 -4.51
N LYS A 171 -11.40 -6.46 -5.72
CA LYS A 171 -10.50 -5.58 -6.49
C LYS A 171 -11.00 -5.30 -7.90
N THR A 172 -10.57 -4.17 -8.44
CA THR A 172 -10.80 -3.73 -9.82
C THR A 172 -9.88 -4.49 -10.76
N GLU A 173 -10.45 -5.12 -11.79
CA GLU A 173 -9.69 -5.88 -12.79
C GLU A 173 -9.21 -5.05 -13.99
N ALA A 174 -9.74 -3.83 -14.12
CA ALA A 174 -9.37 -2.92 -15.20
C ALA A 174 -7.89 -2.56 -15.15
N ALA A 175 -7.24 -2.65 -16.30
CA ALA A 175 -5.83 -2.31 -16.45
C ALA A 175 -5.59 -0.81 -16.21
N ASP A 176 -4.45 -0.49 -15.61
CA ASP A 176 -3.97 0.89 -15.51
C ASP A 176 -2.89 1.13 -16.57
N GLU A 177 -3.22 1.95 -17.57
CA GLU A 177 -2.35 2.27 -18.71
C GLU A 177 -1.10 3.08 -18.30
N ASN A 178 -1.01 3.59 -17.05
CA ASN A 178 -0.01 4.59 -16.64
C ASN A 178 0.93 4.20 -15.48
N THR A 179 0.99 2.93 -15.06
CA THR A 179 1.70 2.57 -13.80
C THR A 179 3.21 2.33 -13.89
N GLU A 180 3.81 2.20 -15.08
CA GLU A 180 5.21 1.77 -15.17
C GLU A 180 6.25 2.84 -14.78
N THR A 181 5.88 4.13 -14.72
CA THR A 181 6.89 5.22 -14.55
C THR A 181 6.57 6.27 -13.49
N ALA A 182 5.49 6.10 -12.72
CA ALA A 182 5.09 7.05 -11.68
C ALA A 182 5.36 6.46 -10.29
N LYS A 183 6.28 7.05 -9.51
CA LYS A 183 6.48 6.74 -8.08
C LYS A 183 5.40 7.43 -7.26
N THR A 184 4.18 6.91 -7.39
CA THR A 184 3.00 7.42 -6.71
C THR A 184 2.40 6.33 -5.85
N ILE A 185 1.81 6.75 -4.73
CA ILE A 185 1.02 5.88 -3.85
C ILE A 185 -0.39 6.46 -3.84
N LYS A 186 -1.34 5.68 -4.34
CA LYS A 186 -2.77 6.01 -4.20
C LYS A 186 -3.32 5.32 -2.95
N THR A 187 -3.85 6.12 -2.04
CA THR A 187 -4.46 5.68 -0.79
C THR A 187 -5.78 6.40 -0.58
N PHE A 188 -6.57 5.94 0.37
CA PHE A 188 -7.83 6.55 0.75
C PHE A 188 -7.81 6.96 2.22
N VAL A 189 -8.48 8.07 2.51
CA VAL A 189 -8.75 8.56 3.86
C VAL A 189 -10.26 8.70 4.05
N LEU A 190 -10.71 8.67 5.30
CA LEU A 190 -12.07 9.03 5.66
C LEU A 190 -12.15 10.54 5.91
N ILE A 191 -13.15 11.17 5.33
CA ILE A 191 -13.56 12.54 5.64
C ILE A 191 -15.05 12.54 6.02
N ALA A 192 -15.52 13.62 6.64
CA ALA A 192 -16.95 13.80 6.86
C ALA A 192 -17.73 13.70 5.54
N ALA A 193 -18.85 12.98 5.56
CA ALA A 193 -19.79 12.98 4.45
C ALA A 193 -20.28 14.41 4.21
N THR A 194 -20.50 14.76 2.95
CA THR A 194 -20.97 16.09 2.57
C THR A 194 -22.27 16.42 3.30
N LYS A 195 -22.33 17.59 3.95
CA LYS A 195 -23.53 18.08 4.63
C LYS A 195 -24.67 18.19 3.61
N ALA A 196 -25.88 17.82 4.02
CA ALA A 196 -27.09 18.10 3.24
C ALA A 196 -27.19 19.60 2.93
N THR A 197 -27.39 19.94 1.66
CA THR A 197 -27.64 21.31 1.21
C THR A 197 -29.03 21.37 0.58
N GLY A 198 -29.85 22.33 1.04
CA GLY A 198 -31.20 22.56 0.51
C GLY A 198 -32.34 22.03 1.38
N GLY A 199 -33.56 22.33 0.96
CA GLY A 199 -34.80 21.97 1.65
C GLY A 199 -35.35 20.59 1.28
N ILE A 200 -34.69 19.81 0.43
CA ILE A 200 -35.17 18.47 0.05
C ILE A 200 -34.36 17.44 0.85
N ALA A 201 -35.05 16.45 1.43
CA ALA A 201 -34.48 15.31 2.12
C ALA A 201 -33.75 14.37 1.15
N ALA A 202 -32.64 14.83 0.55
CA ALA A 202 -31.76 13.98 -0.23
C ALA A 202 -31.00 12.99 0.68
N ASN A 203 -30.26 12.04 0.10
CA ASN A 203 -29.58 10.88 0.74
C ASN A 203 -28.50 11.24 1.80
N PHE A 204 -28.85 12.02 2.83
CA PHE A 204 -27.92 12.57 3.81
C PHE A 204 -28.53 12.53 5.22
N ASN A 205 -27.65 12.69 6.21
CA ASN A 205 -28.03 12.94 7.60
C ASN A 205 -28.73 14.31 7.71
N GLN A 206 -30.06 14.32 7.77
CA GLN A 206 -30.85 15.56 7.77
C GLN A 206 -32.07 15.45 8.69
N VAL A 207 -32.28 16.48 9.50
CA VAL A 207 -33.53 16.69 10.24
C VAL A 207 -34.50 17.44 9.35
N CYS A 208 -35.75 16.97 9.29
CA CYS A 208 -36.76 17.48 8.38
C CYS A 208 -38.06 17.76 9.13
N GLY A 209 -38.58 18.99 8.98
CA GLY A 209 -39.92 19.34 9.42
C GLY A 209 -40.96 18.89 8.41
N LEU A 210 -42.05 18.30 8.89
CA LEU A 210 -43.14 17.75 8.08
C LEU A 210 -44.50 18.28 8.52
N ALA A 211 -45.43 18.46 7.57
CA ALA A 211 -46.80 18.88 7.83
C ALA A 211 -47.68 17.82 8.55
N GLY A 212 -47.15 16.61 8.77
CA GLY A 212 -47.80 15.52 9.47
C GLY A 212 -46.87 14.31 9.59
N GLN A 213 -47.34 13.26 10.25
CA GLN A 213 -46.58 12.02 10.41
C GLN A 213 -46.61 11.21 9.10
N GLN A 214 -45.59 11.42 8.26
CA GLN A 214 -45.43 10.75 6.97
C GLN A 214 -43.98 10.30 6.78
N ALA A 215 -43.77 9.23 6.02
CA ALA A 215 -42.44 8.72 5.73
C ALA A 215 -41.67 9.66 4.79
N ILE A 216 -40.39 9.89 5.07
CA ILE A 216 -39.51 10.71 4.23
C ILE A 216 -38.91 9.89 3.08
N THR A 217 -39.16 10.35 1.87
CA THR A 217 -38.51 9.89 0.63
C THR A 217 -37.38 10.83 0.23
N THR A 218 -36.56 10.43 -0.75
CA THR A 218 -35.43 11.24 -1.25
C THR A 218 -35.83 12.54 -1.95
N SER A 219 -37.14 12.74 -2.19
CA SER A 219 -37.73 13.92 -2.81
C SER A 219 -38.62 14.71 -1.85
N THR A 220 -38.70 14.33 -0.57
CA THR A 220 -39.55 15.02 0.39
C THR A 220 -38.98 16.40 0.71
N GLU A 221 -39.79 17.45 0.55
CA GLU A 221 -39.44 18.80 0.97
C GLU A 221 -39.63 18.97 2.48
N CYS A 222 -38.57 19.43 3.14
CA CYS A 222 -38.54 19.82 4.53
C CYS A 222 -39.07 21.23 4.69
N THR A 223 -40.06 21.38 5.57
CA THR A 223 -40.74 22.65 5.81
C THR A 223 -40.29 23.29 7.13
N SER A 224 -40.30 24.61 7.19
CA SER A 224 -40.09 25.37 8.43
C SER A 224 -41.35 25.45 9.30
N THR A 225 -42.53 25.27 8.69
CA THR A 225 -43.81 25.10 9.38
C THR A 225 -44.15 23.61 9.44
N TYR A 226 -44.12 23.02 10.62
CA TYR A 226 -44.24 21.57 10.79
C TYR A 226 -45.08 21.17 12.01
N THR A 227 -45.71 20.01 11.94
CA THR A 227 -46.43 19.34 13.03
C THR A 227 -45.80 18.00 13.42
N ALA A 228 -44.79 17.57 12.66
CA ALA A 228 -43.94 16.43 12.96
C ALA A 228 -42.49 16.70 12.54
N VAL A 229 -41.55 16.02 13.19
CA VAL A 229 -40.11 16.07 12.85
C VAL A 229 -39.61 14.64 12.67
N ASP A 230 -38.81 14.45 11.63
CA ASP A 230 -38.19 13.18 11.25
C ASP A 230 -36.68 13.41 11.03
N PHE A 231 -35.88 12.36 11.20
CA PHE A 231 -34.47 12.36 10.84
C PHE A 231 -34.18 11.32 9.76
N LYS A 232 -33.78 11.79 8.57
CA LYS A 232 -33.24 10.94 7.51
C LYS A 232 -31.80 10.57 7.85
N GLY A 233 -31.57 9.27 8.07
CA GLY A 233 -30.24 8.72 8.28
C GLY A 233 -29.51 8.43 6.96
N GLY A 234 -28.19 8.60 6.95
CA GLY A 234 -27.34 8.37 5.79
C GLY A 234 -25.88 8.16 6.18
N LYS A 235 -24.97 8.18 5.19
CA LYS A 235 -23.54 8.03 5.44
C LYS A 235 -23.00 9.17 6.31
N ILE A 236 -22.15 8.84 7.26
CA ILE A 236 -21.49 9.82 8.15
C ILE A 236 -20.10 10.18 7.63
N LEU A 237 -19.44 9.21 7.01
CA LEU A 237 -18.09 9.32 6.48
C LEU A 237 -18.09 8.90 5.01
N GLN A 238 -17.15 9.46 4.26
CA GLN A 238 -16.92 9.09 2.87
C GLN A 238 -15.42 8.94 2.61
N PRO A 239 -15.01 8.03 1.71
CA PRO A 239 -13.62 7.92 1.29
C PRO A 239 -13.25 9.14 0.43
N ALA A 240 -12.04 9.63 0.61
CA ALA A 240 -11.39 10.57 -0.30
C ALA A 240 -10.09 9.94 -0.80
N GLU A 241 -9.91 9.94 -2.13
CA GLU A 241 -8.66 9.53 -2.73
C GLU A 241 -7.56 10.54 -2.41
N VAL A 242 -6.42 10.04 -1.95
CA VAL A 242 -5.20 10.80 -1.76
C VAL A 242 -4.15 10.18 -2.68
N THR A 243 -3.74 10.96 -3.68
CA THR A 243 -2.59 10.60 -4.52
C THR A 243 -1.34 11.25 -3.92
N ILE A 244 -0.42 10.42 -3.45
CA ILE A 244 0.84 10.83 -2.85
C ILE A 244 1.94 10.64 -3.88
N THR A 245 2.66 11.70 -4.21
CA THR A 245 3.65 11.71 -5.29
C THR A 245 5.01 12.12 -4.75
N LYS A 246 6.08 11.59 -5.34
CA LYS A 246 7.41 12.14 -5.11
C LYS A 246 7.61 13.38 -5.96
N LYS A 247 8.06 14.48 -5.35
CA LYS A 247 8.35 15.74 -6.04
C LYS A 247 9.34 15.55 -7.20
N ASN A 248 10.37 14.73 -6.97
CA ASN A 248 11.28 14.24 -8.01
C ASN A 248 11.14 12.72 -8.07
N LYS A 249 11.14 12.11 -9.27
CA LYS A 249 11.02 10.64 -9.44
C LYS A 249 12.24 9.85 -8.89
N ALA A 250 13.12 10.47 -8.11
CA ALA A 250 14.26 9.84 -7.46
C ALA A 250 13.84 8.97 -6.24
N ASP A 251 14.65 7.96 -5.91
CA ASP A 251 14.44 7.11 -4.72
C ASP A 251 14.83 7.88 -3.45
N GLY A 252 14.14 7.64 -2.34
CA GLY A 252 14.46 8.29 -1.04
C GLY A 252 14.00 9.73 -0.87
N GLU A 253 13.50 10.37 -1.92
CA GLU A 253 12.83 11.66 -1.83
C GLU A 253 11.52 11.56 -1.05
N ALA A 254 11.18 12.66 -0.38
CA ALA A 254 9.95 12.78 0.38
C ALA A 254 8.72 12.67 -0.54
N TYR A 255 7.72 11.99 -0.02
CA TYR A 255 6.39 11.97 -0.57
C TYR A 255 5.62 13.23 -0.17
N GLU A 256 4.95 13.85 -1.13
CA GLU A 256 4.11 15.03 -0.91
C GLU A 256 2.67 14.73 -1.36
N ALA A 257 1.70 15.25 -0.60
CA ALA A 257 0.28 15.21 -0.95
C ALA A 257 -0.45 16.36 -0.28
N ALA A 258 -1.47 16.89 -0.96
CA ALA A 258 -2.47 17.73 -0.33
C ALA A 258 -3.46 16.82 0.42
N ILE A 259 -3.32 16.74 1.74
CA ILE A 259 -4.17 15.93 2.62
C ILE A 259 -5.06 16.87 3.42
N SER A 260 -6.36 16.59 3.46
CA SER A 260 -7.30 17.38 4.27
C SER A 260 -6.90 17.32 5.76
N PRO A 261 -6.92 18.44 6.50
CA PRO A 261 -6.66 18.43 7.94
C PRO A 261 -7.71 17.62 8.72
N ASP A 262 -8.93 17.50 8.19
CA ASP A 262 -10.06 16.80 8.81
C ASP A 262 -10.18 15.34 8.35
N SER A 263 -9.04 14.71 8.02
CA SER A 263 -9.01 13.33 7.51
C SER A 263 -8.51 12.32 8.53
N ALA A 264 -8.99 11.08 8.41
CA ALA A 264 -8.51 9.92 9.14
C ALA A 264 -8.06 8.80 8.18
N PRO A 265 -6.80 8.32 8.25
CA PRO A 265 -5.72 8.79 9.12
C PRO A 265 -5.30 10.23 8.80
N SER A 266 -4.70 10.90 9.78
CA SER A 266 -4.27 12.30 9.65
C SER A 266 -3.12 12.46 8.66
N ALA A 267 -2.92 13.69 8.17
CA ALA A 267 -1.77 14.05 7.33
C ALA A 267 -0.43 13.65 7.96
N ALA A 268 -0.25 13.89 9.26
CA ALA A 268 0.98 13.51 9.97
C ALA A 268 1.21 11.99 9.96
N THR A 269 0.14 11.21 10.11
CA THR A 269 0.22 9.73 10.06
C THR A 269 0.62 9.28 8.65
N LEU A 270 -0.03 9.80 7.62
CA LEU A 270 0.30 9.47 6.24
C LEU A 270 1.73 9.87 5.88
N THR A 271 2.19 11.07 6.26
CA THR A 271 3.56 11.53 6.04
C THR A 271 4.59 10.62 6.70
N LYS A 272 4.33 10.16 7.94
CA LYS A 272 5.22 9.21 8.62
C LYS A 272 5.31 7.90 7.83
N LEU A 273 4.15 7.32 7.48
CA LEU A 273 4.11 6.04 6.77
C LEU A 273 4.81 6.13 5.41
N THR A 274 4.59 7.19 4.65
CA THR A 274 5.22 7.35 3.34
C THR A 274 6.70 7.66 3.43
N THR A 275 7.16 8.34 4.49
CA THR A 275 8.59 8.49 4.78
C THR A 275 9.26 7.14 5.02
N ASP A 276 8.64 6.27 5.82
CA ASP A 276 9.14 4.92 6.08
C ASP A 276 9.16 4.08 4.77
N ILE A 277 8.17 4.23 3.88
CA ILE A 277 8.13 3.61 2.55
C ILE A 277 9.27 4.11 1.65
N ALA A 278 9.53 5.43 1.62
CA ALA A 278 10.65 5.99 0.87
C ALA A 278 12.01 5.48 1.39
N GLY A 279 12.11 5.23 2.70
CA GLY A 279 13.25 4.57 3.33
C GLY A 279 13.46 3.14 2.83
N LEU A 280 12.37 2.35 2.71
CA LEU A 280 12.41 1.01 2.11
C LEU A 280 12.88 1.04 0.65
N GLU A 281 12.36 1.94 -0.18
CA GLU A 281 12.83 2.08 -1.58
C GLU A 281 14.34 2.35 -1.64
N THR A 282 14.82 3.24 -0.77
CA THR A 282 16.24 3.58 -0.67
C THR A 282 17.09 2.38 -0.24
N ALA A 283 16.61 1.62 0.75
CA ALA A 283 17.26 0.40 1.21
C ALA A 283 17.32 -0.66 0.11
N LEU A 284 16.22 -0.90 -0.60
CA LEU A 284 16.15 -1.87 -1.70
C LEU A 284 17.08 -1.50 -2.85
N LYS A 285 17.25 -0.21 -3.18
CA LYS A 285 18.19 0.22 -4.23
C LYS A 285 19.63 -0.13 -3.90
N LYS A 286 20.02 -0.11 -2.62
CA LYS A 286 21.38 -0.46 -2.20
C LYS A 286 21.64 -1.98 -2.31
N ILE A 287 20.58 -2.79 -2.27
CA ILE A 287 20.67 -4.25 -2.32
C ILE A 287 20.66 -4.73 -3.78
N PRO A 288 21.72 -5.41 -4.25
CA PRO A 288 21.77 -5.94 -5.61
C PRO A 288 20.76 -7.07 -5.82
N LYS A 289 20.03 -7.04 -6.95
CA LYS A 289 18.96 -8.01 -7.25
C LYS A 289 19.49 -9.37 -7.71
N ARG A 290 20.58 -9.39 -8.50
CA ARG A 290 21.23 -10.62 -9.01
C ARG A 290 22.72 -10.40 -9.26
N TRP A 291 23.49 -11.48 -9.10
CA TRP A 291 24.83 -11.62 -9.71
C TRP A 291 24.66 -12.25 -11.09
N SER A 292 24.99 -11.53 -12.17
CA SER A 292 25.06 -12.15 -13.51
C SER A 292 26.41 -12.83 -13.69
N MET A 293 26.41 -14.09 -14.12
CA MET A 293 27.62 -14.79 -14.54
C MET A 293 27.82 -14.52 -16.02
N THR A 294 28.78 -13.69 -16.39
CA THR A 294 29.23 -13.66 -17.78
C THR A 294 30.31 -14.72 -17.97
N LEU A 295 30.10 -15.61 -18.93
CA LEU A 295 31.05 -16.67 -19.27
C LEU A 295 31.94 -16.15 -20.40
N THR A 296 33.00 -15.42 -20.06
CA THR A 296 33.98 -15.00 -21.07
C THR A 296 34.82 -16.23 -21.43
N GLN A 297 34.58 -16.82 -22.59
CA GLN A 297 35.46 -17.84 -23.14
C GLN A 297 36.71 -17.14 -23.69
N HIS A 298 37.87 -17.43 -23.10
CA HIS A 298 39.19 -17.16 -23.66
C HIS A 298 39.89 -18.49 -23.92
#